data_AF-A0A4Y6GTE5-F1
#
_entry.id   AF-A0A4Y6GTE5-F1
#
_cell.length_a   1.000
_cell.length_b   1.000
_cell.length_c   1.000
_cell.angle_alpha   90.00
_cell.angle_beta   90.00
_cell.angle_gamma   90.00
#
_symmetry.space_group_name_H-M   'P 1'
#
loop_
_entity.id
_entity.type
_entity.pdbx_description
1 polymer ?
#
loop_
_entity_poly.entity_id
_entity_poly.type
_entity_poly.pdbx_seq_one_letter_code
_entity_poly.pdbx_strand_id
1 'polypeptide(L)'
;IYTSQGLRDRRVRLSIEIARKFFDLQDMLGFDKASNTLDWLFTKSKKAIKELEQAARSNKNSTNTNRSFSSSSECEEVVSSQRADSDSCKLRRAEKEKAKKESRE
;
A
#
# COMPACT_ATOMS: atom_id res chain seq x y z
N ILE A 1 -12.10 16.37 -1.15
CA ILE A 1 -12.69 15.66 -2.30
C ILE A 1 -13.49 14.48 -1.79
N TYR A 2 -14.64 14.19 -2.37
CA TYR A 2 -15.39 12.98 -2.06
C TYR A 2 -14.87 11.85 -2.95
N THR A 3 -14.47 10.73 -2.36
CA THR A 3 -13.98 9.55 -3.07
C THR A 3 -14.80 8.34 -2.66
N SER A 4 -14.75 7.24 -3.41
CA SER A 4 -15.37 5.96 -3.00
C SER A 4 -14.82 5.43 -1.67
N GLN A 5 -13.67 5.94 -1.22
CA GLN A 5 -13.02 5.63 0.06
C GLN A 5 -13.30 6.72 1.15
N GLY A 6 -14.27 7.61 0.92
CA GLY A 6 -14.65 8.69 1.85
C GLY A 6 -14.10 10.08 1.48
N LEU A 7 -14.28 11.04 2.41
CA LEU A 7 -13.79 12.42 2.28
C LEU A 7 -12.27 12.49 2.44
N ARG A 8 -11.57 13.13 1.50
CA ARG A 8 -10.12 13.36 1.51
C ARG A 8 -9.80 14.86 1.45
N ASP A 9 -8.68 15.29 2.01
CA ASP A 9 -8.15 16.65 1.77
C ASP A 9 -7.77 16.80 0.28
N ARG A 10 -7.91 18.01 -0.26
CA ARG A 10 -7.47 18.35 -1.62
C ARG A 10 -6.00 18.79 -1.68
N ARG A 11 -5.41 19.18 -0.55
CA ARG A 11 -4.06 19.72 -0.48
C ARG A 11 -3.04 18.60 -0.36
N VAL A 12 -1.92 18.78 -1.03
CA VAL A 12 -0.77 17.90 -0.91
C VAL A 12 0.32 18.66 -0.18
N ARG A 13 0.86 18.08 0.90
CA ARG A 13 2.02 18.63 1.63
C ARG A 13 3.27 17.91 1.15
N LEU A 14 4.22 18.67 0.63
CA LEU A 14 5.50 18.16 0.12
C LEU A 14 6.59 18.39 1.17
N SER A 15 7.61 17.53 1.18
CA SER A 15 8.85 17.81 1.92
C SER A 15 9.56 19.01 1.29
N ILE A 16 10.41 19.68 2.06
CA ILE A 16 11.12 20.88 1.61
C ILE A 16 11.96 20.62 0.34
N GLU A 17 12.62 19.46 0.27
CA GLU A 17 13.46 19.08 -0.86
C GLU A 17 12.66 18.86 -2.14
N ILE A 18 11.50 18.20 -2.03
CA ILE A 18 10.62 17.93 -3.16
C ILE A 18 9.93 19.21 -3.59
N ALA A 19 9.51 20.04 -2.65
CA ALA A 19 8.88 21.32 -2.92
C ALA A 19 9.78 22.23 -3.77
N ARG A 20 11.09 22.29 -3.48
CA ARG A 20 12.05 23.06 -4.29
C ARG A 20 12.03 22.62 -5.76
N LYS A 21 12.27 21.32 -6.01
CA LYS A 21 12.27 20.75 -7.35
C LYS A 21 10.92 20.93 -8.07
N PHE A 22 9.82 20.87 -7.32
CA PHE A 22 8.47 21.03 -7.86
C PHE A 22 8.19 22.48 -8.29
N PHE A 23 8.56 23.47 -7.47
CA PHE A 23 8.38 24.88 -7.82
C PHE A 23 9.34 25.33 -8.93
N ASP A 24 10.59 24.85 -8.92
CA ASP A 24 11.52 25.10 -10.04
C ASP A 24 10.92 24.61 -11.37
N LEU A 25 10.31 23.42 -11.37
CA LEU A 25 9.62 22.89 -12.55
C LEU A 25 8.39 23.73 -12.93
N GLN A 26 7.62 24.22 -11.96
CA GLN A 26 6.48 25.09 -12.20
C GLN A 26 6.91 26.40 -12.90
N ASP A 27 7.99 27.01 -12.42
CA ASP A 27 8.55 28.23 -12.98
C ASP A 27 9.10 28.00 -14.39
N MET A 28 9.79 26.88 -14.63
CA MET A 28 10.28 26.49 -15.95
C MET A 28 9.15 26.26 -16.97
N LEU A 29 8.00 25.74 -16.52
CA LEU A 29 6.83 25.54 -17.38
C LEU A 29 5.98 26.81 -17.53
N GLY A 30 6.23 27.83 -16.71
CA GLY A 30 5.47 29.09 -16.71
C GLY A 30 4.03 28.92 -16.24
N PHE A 31 3.74 27.93 -15.38
CA PHE A 31 2.39 27.69 -14.89
C PHE A 31 2.07 28.51 -13.64
N ASP A 32 0.93 29.21 -13.68
CA ASP A 32 0.39 29.94 -12.52
C ASP A 32 -0.11 29.02 -11.40
N LYS A 33 -0.63 27.85 -11.77
CA LYS A 33 -1.22 26.89 -10.83
C LYS A 33 -0.41 25.60 -10.76
N ALA A 34 -0.03 25.21 -9.55
CA ALA A 34 0.63 23.93 -9.26
C ALA A 34 -0.16 22.70 -9.75
N SER A 35 -1.50 22.78 -9.83
CA SER A 35 -2.33 21.71 -10.39
C SER A 35 -1.98 21.40 -11.85
N ASN A 36 -1.65 22.42 -12.65
CA ASN A 36 -1.30 22.25 -14.06
C ASN A 36 0.08 21.56 -14.19
N THR A 37 1.01 21.86 -13.28
CA THR A 37 2.30 21.17 -13.19
C THR A 37 2.10 19.68 -12.86
N LEU A 38 1.19 19.35 -11.94
CA LEU A 38 0.84 17.96 -11.63
C LEU A 38 0.21 17.25 -12.84
N ASP A 39 -0.71 17.89 -13.55
CA ASP A 39 -1.34 17.33 -14.76
C ASP A 39 -0.31 17.07 -15.87
N TRP A 40 0.67 17.97 -16.01
CA TRP A 40 1.80 17.79 -16.92
C TRP A 40 2.67 16.61 -16.51
N LEU A 41 3.02 16.49 -15.22
CA LEU A 41 3.77 15.36 -14.67
C LEU A 41 3.06 14.03 -14.93
N PHE A 42 1.75 13.95 -14.70
CA PHE A 42 0.97 12.75 -15.01
C PHE A 42 0.96 12.46 -16.51
N THR A 43 0.83 13.47 -17.35
CA THR A 43 0.80 13.28 -18.80
C THR A 43 2.14 12.77 -19.34
N LYS A 44 3.26 13.25 -18.81
CA LYS A 44 4.60 12.77 -19.17
C LYS A 44 4.90 11.37 -18.63
N SER A 45 4.43 11.06 -17.41
CA SER A 45 4.68 9.78 -16.75
C SER A 45 3.71 8.65 -17.13
N LYS A 46 2.62 8.93 -17.88
CA LYS A 46 1.64 7.94 -18.37
C LYS A 46 2.28 6.66 -18.94
N LYS A 47 3.36 6.78 -19.71
CA LYS A 47 4.06 5.62 -20.28
C LYS A 47 4.74 4.79 -19.19
N ALA A 48 5.51 5.42 -18.31
CA ALA A 48 6.21 4.75 -17.21
C ALA A 48 5.22 4.06 -16.25
N ILE A 49 4.07 4.68 -15.95
CA ILE A 49 3.03 4.08 -15.11
C ILE A 49 2.46 2.82 -15.78
N LYS A 50 2.16 2.86 -17.09
CA LYS A 50 1.66 1.69 -17.83
C LYS A 50 2.65 0.53 -17.84
N GLU A 51 3.93 0.82 -18.06
CA GLU A 51 5.00 -0.20 -18.02
C GLU A 51 5.13 -0.81 -16.62
N LEU A 52 5.08 0.01 -15.56
CA LEU A 52 5.12 -0.45 -14.18
C LEU A 52 3.92 -1.34 -13.84
N GLU A 53 2.70 -0.99 -14.25
CA GLU A 53 1.51 -1.81 -14.04
C GLU A 53 1.61 -3.18 -14.73
N GLN A 54 2.17 -3.24 -15.93
CA GLN A 54 2.39 -4.49 -16.66
C GLN A 54 3.44 -5.36 -15.94
N ALA A 55 4.56 -4.77 -15.53
CA ALA A 55 5.59 -5.48 -14.77
C ALA A 55 5.05 -6.03 -13.44
N ALA A 56 4.26 -5.24 -12.72
CA ALA A 56 3.64 -5.65 -11.45
C ALA A 56 2.59 -6.77 -11.62
N ARG A 57 1.94 -6.87 -12.78
CA ARG A 57 1.02 -7.97 -13.10
C ARG A 57 1.77 -9.24 -13.50
N SER A 58 2.84 -9.12 -14.27
CA SER A 58 3.71 -10.24 -14.65
C SER A 58 4.33 -10.93 -13.42
N ASN A 59 4.73 -10.15 -12.41
CA ASN A 59 5.34 -10.67 -11.19
C ASN A 59 4.35 -11.39 -10.23
N LYS A 60 3.04 -11.31 -10.46
CA LYS A 60 2.01 -11.97 -9.62
C LYS A 60 1.64 -13.38 -10.09
N ASN A 61 2.14 -13.81 -11.24
CA ASN A 61 1.93 -15.18 -11.73
C ASN A 61 2.95 -16.20 -11.22
N SER A 62 3.87 -15.81 -10.34
CA SER A 62 4.83 -16.74 -9.72
C SER A 62 4.99 -16.42 -8.23
N THR A 63 4.14 -17.03 -7.41
CA THR A 63 4.48 -17.71 -6.15
C THR A 63 3.19 -18.09 -5.45
N ASN A 64 2.67 -19.25 -5.81
CA ASN A 64 1.78 -20.01 -4.95
C ASN A 64 2.66 -20.71 -3.90
N THR A 65 3.11 -20.01 -2.85
CA THR A 65 3.70 -20.66 -1.67
C THR A 65 3.41 -19.84 -0.40
N ASN A 66 2.64 -20.46 0.49
CA ASN A 66 2.32 -20.01 1.84
C ASN A 66 3.53 -19.43 2.59
N ARG A 67 3.44 -18.19 3.06
CA ARG A 67 4.23 -17.69 4.21
C ARG A 67 3.37 -16.75 5.05
N SER A 68 2.53 -17.36 5.88
CA SER A 68 2.02 -16.77 7.12
C SER A 68 3.13 -16.76 8.18
N PHE A 69 3.45 -15.58 8.74
CA PHE A 69 3.98 -15.42 10.10
C PHE A 69 3.91 -13.94 10.52
N SER A 70 3.40 -13.74 11.73
CA SER A 70 3.10 -12.51 12.44
C SER A 70 4.30 -11.62 12.79
N SER A 71 4.02 -10.32 12.88
CA SER A 71 4.30 -9.40 13.99
C SER A 71 5.60 -9.54 14.83
N SER A 72 6.35 -8.42 14.83
CA SER A 72 7.05 -7.76 15.95
C SER A 72 8.49 -8.15 16.32
N SER A 73 9.25 -7.06 16.56
CA SER A 73 10.34 -6.91 17.53
C SER A 73 11.78 -7.19 17.09
N GLU A 74 12.65 -6.39 17.68
CA GLU A 74 14.03 -6.00 17.34
C GLU A 74 15.12 -7.07 17.62
N CYS A 75 16.33 -6.72 17.19
CA CYS A 75 17.69 -7.19 17.54
C CYS A 75 18.24 -8.51 16.95
N GLU A 76 19.24 -8.32 16.07
CA GLU A 76 20.60 -8.89 15.99
C GLU A 76 20.92 -10.33 16.46
N GLU A 77 21.83 -10.96 15.69
CA GLU A 77 22.79 -12.04 15.98
C GLU A 77 22.47 -13.53 15.70
N VAL A 78 23.19 -14.03 14.68
CA VAL A 78 24.05 -15.24 14.65
C VAL A 78 23.42 -16.64 14.38
N VAL A 79 24.31 -17.48 13.82
CA VAL A 79 24.19 -18.55 12.83
C VAL A 79 23.66 -19.93 13.27
N SER A 80 23.21 -20.66 12.23
CA SER A 80 23.43 -22.09 11.91
C SER A 80 22.53 -23.23 12.45
N SER A 81 22.07 -24.00 11.44
CA SER A 81 21.95 -25.46 11.34
C SER A 81 20.73 -26.25 11.87
N GLN A 82 20.13 -26.93 10.88
CA GLN A 82 19.71 -28.34 10.83
C GLN A 82 18.26 -28.74 11.19
N ARG A 83 17.83 -29.78 10.45
CA ARG A 83 16.46 -30.27 10.20
C ARG A 83 15.96 -31.15 11.34
N ALA A 84 14.64 -31.17 11.58
CA ALA A 84 13.90 -32.37 11.97
C ALA A 84 12.37 -32.17 11.89
N ASP A 85 11.72 -33.28 11.54
CA ASP A 85 10.30 -33.58 11.35
C ASP A 85 9.54 -33.69 12.69
N SER A 86 8.20 -33.54 12.70
CA SER A 86 7.21 -34.32 13.51
C SER A 86 5.93 -33.54 13.90
N ASP A 87 4.86 -33.92 13.21
CA ASP A 87 3.53 -34.34 13.71
C ASP A 87 2.87 -33.78 15.00
N SER A 88 1.64 -33.28 14.76
CA SER A 88 0.36 -33.65 15.42
C SER A 88 -0.21 -32.86 16.63
N CYS A 89 -1.55 -33.00 16.71
CA CYS A 89 -2.49 -32.78 17.83
C CYS A 89 -3.01 -31.33 18.02
N LYS A 90 -4.28 -30.97 17.78
CA LYS A 90 -5.64 -31.46 18.16
C LYS A 90 -6.27 -30.56 19.25
N LEU A 91 -7.53 -30.14 19.00
CA LEU A 91 -8.61 -29.76 19.94
C LEU A 91 -8.42 -28.39 20.65
N ARG A 92 -9.40 -27.53 20.96
CA ARG A 92 -10.87 -27.61 20.93
C ARG A 92 -11.48 -26.19 21.14
N ARG A 93 -12.60 -25.95 20.47
CA ARG A 93 -13.84 -25.25 20.90
C ARG A 93 -13.78 -24.08 21.90
N ALA A 94 -14.43 -22.98 21.53
CA ALA A 94 -15.53 -22.40 22.33
C ALA A 94 -16.49 -21.60 21.44
N GLU A 95 -17.74 -22.04 21.46
CA GLU A 95 -18.96 -21.47 20.90
C GLU A 95 -19.65 -20.62 21.99
N LYS A 96 -20.19 -19.45 21.65
CA LYS A 96 -21.45 -18.83 22.17
C LYS A 96 -21.84 -17.71 21.19
N GLU A 97 -22.82 -17.90 20.30
CA GLU A 97 -24.28 -17.90 20.49
C GLU A 97 -24.91 -16.49 20.55
N LYS A 98 -25.50 -16.13 19.39
CA LYS A 98 -26.80 -15.47 19.09
C LYS A 98 -27.54 -14.64 20.17
N ALA A 99 -28.01 -13.45 19.74
CA ALA A 99 -29.43 -13.04 19.63
C ALA A 99 -29.47 -11.59 19.08
N LYS A 100 -30.07 -11.27 17.92
CA LYS A 100 -31.48 -11.23 17.46
C LYS A 100 -32.27 -10.00 17.96
N LYS A 101 -32.90 -9.33 16.97
CA LYS A 101 -34.08 -8.42 16.99
C LYS A 101 -33.78 -6.92 17.14
N GLU A 102 -34.13 -6.05 16.18
CA GLU A 102 -35.46 -5.68 15.61
C GLU A 102 -36.14 -4.55 16.42
N SER A 103 -36.89 -3.68 15.70
CA SER A 103 -37.62 -2.44 16.06
C SER A 103 -36.82 -1.16 15.83
N ARG A 104 -37.13 -0.31 14.83
CA ARG A 104 -38.40 0.41 14.53
C ARG A 104 -38.75 1.39 15.64
N GLU A 105 -38.32 2.63 15.46
CA GLU A 105 -39.16 3.85 15.51
C GLU A 105 -38.50 4.94 14.66
#